data_AF-A0A3B1BWZ5-F1
#
_entry.id   AF-A0A3B1BWZ5-F1
#
_cell.length_a   1.000
_cell.length_b   1.000
_cell.length_c   1.000
_cell.angle_alpha   90.00
_cell.angle_beta   90.00
_cell.angle_gamma   90.00
#
_symmetry.space_group_name_H-M   'P 1'
#
loop_
_entity.id
_entity.type
_entity.pdbx_description
1 polymer ?
#
loop_
_entity_poly.entity_id
_entity_poly.type
_entity_poly.pdbx_seq_one_letter_code
_entity_poly.pdbx_strand_id
1 'polypeptide(L)'
;MIIHRYSEYEEPDKPPFTLDDVIAAITEMMMRHHIEFNEALSYLIDQGLPINEFLRDDKLDHLLDEYIDKAGKMKNEIREKYDFPGLTQKQRARFSYLSEKIRKRIENDPEFLEKLKEAAGARRSSKLYEMKYDAMRHDVFSGDDLLAKNIEDALRQAEILDDIERFYDSHGKTFTGGQKLSPESARKVTAQFNALNKLKAELEDARARGNLTGVDEEALKELLGDDAYEDFRKTRDKILEKLKEAIEATGQAEERDGIFKLTPAAARRVGDTALREIYASLKTDGAGAHEVGQPGEGSVEKVNTRPYEYGDSLAHLDVPGSMINALKRGGATLPIQIRTEDMEIHDTHGVAKSSIVVMIDMSGSMSRFGRFYNAKKMTLALDAMIRSHYPEDSISFIGFATF
;
A
#
# COMPACT_ATOMS: atom_id res chain seq x y z
N MET A 1 50.60 9.64 -32.04
CA MET A 1 49.17 9.86 -31.74
C MET A 1 48.83 8.96 -30.57
N ILE A 2 48.70 9.53 -29.37
CA ILE A 2 48.35 8.76 -28.16
C ILE A 2 46.83 8.65 -28.14
N ILE A 3 46.32 7.43 -28.21
CA ILE A 3 44.87 7.16 -28.21
C ILE A 3 44.49 6.85 -26.77
N HIS A 4 43.76 7.77 -26.13
CA HIS A 4 43.13 7.51 -24.84
C HIS A 4 41.88 6.66 -25.06
N ARG A 5 41.86 5.45 -24.52
CA ARG A 5 40.62 4.67 -24.33
C ARG A 5 40.13 4.97 -22.92
N TYR A 6 39.03 5.71 -22.83
CA TYR A 6 38.26 5.80 -21.60
C TYR A 6 37.48 4.49 -21.46
N SER A 7 37.56 3.87 -20.29
CA SER A 7 36.62 2.80 -19.91
C SER A 7 35.21 3.41 -19.83
N GLU A 8 34.20 2.65 -20.24
CA GLU A 8 32.81 2.99 -19.95
C GLU A 8 32.67 3.22 -18.45
N TYR A 9 32.17 4.41 -18.09
CA TYR A 9 31.82 4.72 -16.71
C TYR A 9 30.51 4.02 -16.43
N GLU A 10 30.57 2.87 -15.75
CA GLU A 10 29.38 2.27 -15.13
C GLU A 10 29.02 3.14 -13.91
N GLU A 11 27.93 3.89 -14.04
CA GLU A 11 27.37 4.64 -12.92
C GLU A 11 26.92 3.61 -11.86
N PRO A 12 27.38 3.68 -10.60
CA PRO A 12 26.94 2.74 -9.57
C PRO A 12 25.42 2.82 -9.46
N ASP A 13 24.77 1.67 -9.33
CA ASP A 13 23.31 1.56 -9.13
C ASP A 13 22.90 2.56 -8.05
N LYS A 14 22.29 3.68 -8.47
CA LYS A 14 21.69 4.62 -7.54
C LYS A 14 20.46 3.92 -6.98
N PRO A 15 20.27 3.89 -5.65
CA PRO A 15 19.00 3.43 -5.11
C PRO A 15 17.86 4.20 -5.81
N PRO A 16 16.73 3.55 -6.12
CA PRO A 16 15.64 4.15 -6.89
C PRO A 16 15.06 5.43 -6.28
N PHE A 17 15.37 5.71 -5.01
CA PHE A 17 14.99 6.88 -4.25
C PHE A 17 16.10 7.24 -3.24
N THR A 18 16.22 8.52 -2.93
CA THR A 18 17.14 9.02 -1.89
C THR A 18 16.46 9.10 -0.53
N LEU A 19 17.24 9.24 0.55
CA LEU A 19 16.68 9.49 1.88
C LEU A 19 15.79 10.75 1.88
N ASP A 20 16.18 11.80 1.16
CA ASP A 20 15.39 13.02 1.04
C ASP A 20 14.02 12.77 0.37
N ASP A 21 13.95 11.88 -0.64
CA ASP A 21 12.70 11.50 -1.30
C ASP A 21 11.77 10.75 -0.34
N VAL A 22 12.33 9.87 0.49
CA VAL A 22 11.58 9.14 1.53
C VAL A 22 11.03 10.12 2.57
N ILE A 23 11.84 11.07 3.01
CA ILE A 23 11.45 12.08 3.98
C ILE A 23 10.34 12.98 3.42
N ALA A 24 10.44 13.37 2.14
CA ALA A 24 9.42 14.14 1.45
C ALA A 24 8.10 13.37 1.35
N ALA A 25 8.15 12.07 1.01
CA ALA A 25 6.95 11.23 0.91
C ALA A 25 6.27 11.02 2.27
N ILE A 26 7.04 10.77 3.34
CA ILE A 26 6.49 10.63 4.70
C ILE A 26 5.83 11.94 5.13
N THR A 27 6.52 13.05 4.91
CA THR A 27 6.01 14.40 5.18
C THR A 27 4.69 14.62 4.45
N GLU A 28 4.65 14.35 3.13
CA GLU A 28 3.44 14.47 2.30
C GLU A 28 2.28 13.67 2.86
N MET A 29 2.51 12.42 3.23
CA MET A 29 1.52 11.55 3.82
C MET A 29 0.97 12.07 5.14
N MET A 30 1.84 12.50 6.05
CA MET A 30 1.45 13.09 7.33
C MET A 30 0.53 14.30 7.11
N MET A 31 0.80 15.14 6.11
CA MET A 31 -0.03 16.30 5.79
C MET A 31 -1.35 15.93 5.13
N ARG A 32 -1.30 15.08 4.10
CA ARG A 32 -2.47 14.72 3.30
C ARG A 32 -3.50 13.98 4.15
N HIS A 33 -3.04 13.10 5.02
CA HIS A 33 -3.89 12.21 5.80
C HIS A 33 -4.01 12.59 7.28
N HIS A 34 -3.26 13.60 7.75
CA HIS A 34 -3.25 14.02 9.16
C HIS A 34 -2.91 12.86 10.11
N ILE A 35 -1.95 12.03 9.68
CA ILE A 35 -1.50 10.83 10.40
C ILE A 35 -0.15 11.07 11.06
N GLU A 36 0.15 10.29 12.09
CA GLU A 36 1.42 10.34 12.80
C GLU A 36 2.56 9.78 11.94
N PHE A 37 3.80 10.14 12.28
CA PHE A 37 5.00 9.72 11.56
C PHE A 37 5.09 8.19 11.37
N ASN A 38 4.88 7.42 12.43
CA ASN A 38 4.95 5.96 12.38
C ASN A 38 3.87 5.35 11.48
N GLU A 39 2.69 5.99 11.40
CA GLU A 39 1.59 5.55 10.56
C GLU A 39 1.87 5.84 9.09
N ALA A 40 2.38 7.03 8.78
CA ALA A 40 2.84 7.38 7.43
C ALA A 40 3.98 6.46 6.97
N LEU A 41 4.95 6.19 7.85
CA LEU A 41 6.05 5.28 7.58
C LEU A 41 5.56 3.87 7.26
N SER A 42 4.66 3.33 8.10
CA SER A 42 4.10 1.99 7.93
C SER A 42 3.30 1.88 6.62
N TYR A 43 2.55 2.92 6.26
CA TYR A 43 1.83 2.95 4.99
C TYR A 43 2.78 2.92 3.78
N LEU A 44 3.85 3.71 3.78
CA LEU A 44 4.81 3.72 2.67
C LEU A 44 5.51 2.36 2.52
N ILE A 45 5.86 1.71 3.63
CA ILE A 45 6.43 0.35 3.61
C ILE A 45 5.44 -0.64 2.99
N ASP A 46 4.16 -0.55 3.34
CA ASP A 46 3.11 -1.41 2.78
C ASP A 46 2.95 -1.19 1.26
N GLN A 47 3.07 0.07 0.80
CA GLN A 47 3.10 0.42 -0.63
C GLN A 47 4.40 0.00 -1.34
N GLY A 48 5.36 -0.59 -0.62
CA GLY A 48 6.56 -1.20 -1.19
C GLY A 48 7.85 -0.40 -0.99
N LEU A 49 7.88 0.61 -0.12
CA LEU A 49 9.11 1.32 0.21
C LEU A 49 10.05 0.41 1.05
N PRO A 50 11.24 0.03 0.53
CA PRO A 50 12.20 -0.81 1.23
C PRO A 50 13.07 0.04 2.16
N ILE A 51 12.51 0.36 3.34
CA ILE A 51 13.18 1.22 4.33
C ILE A 51 14.49 0.60 4.84
N ASN A 52 14.57 -0.73 4.85
CA ASN A 52 15.79 -1.46 5.19
C ASN A 52 17.00 -1.05 4.34
N GLU A 53 16.85 -0.58 3.10
CA GLU A 53 17.99 -0.10 2.30
C GLU A 53 18.63 1.17 2.87
N PHE A 54 17.85 1.99 3.54
CA PHE A 54 18.28 3.25 4.16
C PHE A 54 18.66 3.08 5.63
N LEU A 55 18.06 2.08 6.29
CA LEU A 55 18.24 1.80 7.72
C LEU A 55 19.14 0.59 8.00
N ARG A 56 19.94 0.12 7.02
CA ARG A 56 20.82 -1.04 7.21
C ARG A 56 21.68 -0.88 8.47
N ASP A 57 21.33 -1.65 9.49
CA ASP A 57 22.13 -1.88 10.68
C ASP A 57 22.39 -3.38 10.67
N ASP A 58 23.64 -3.77 10.40
CA ASP A 58 24.04 -5.19 10.29
C ASP A 58 23.56 -6.00 11.50
N LYS A 59 23.45 -5.36 12.68
CA LYS A 59 22.95 -6.01 13.89
C LYS A 59 21.48 -6.39 13.80
N LEU A 60 20.62 -5.53 13.26
CA LEU A 60 19.20 -5.86 13.08
C LEU A 60 19.04 -6.96 12.06
N ASP A 61 19.75 -6.87 10.95
CA ASP A 61 19.72 -7.88 9.89
C ASP A 61 20.08 -9.26 10.44
N HIS A 62 21.20 -9.35 11.18
CA HIS A 62 21.60 -10.58 11.85
C HIS A 62 20.58 -11.07 12.89
N LEU A 63 19.97 -10.15 13.65
CA LEU A 63 18.95 -10.48 14.65
C LEU A 63 17.69 -11.07 13.98
N LEU A 64 17.21 -10.43 12.91
CA LEU A 64 16.06 -10.90 12.13
C LEU A 64 16.36 -12.25 11.49
N ASP A 65 17.53 -12.42 10.88
CA ASP A 65 17.96 -13.69 10.29
C ASP A 65 18.00 -14.80 11.36
N GLU A 66 18.54 -14.52 12.55
CA GLU A 66 18.54 -15.46 13.68
C GLU A 66 17.12 -15.86 14.09
N TYR A 67 16.18 -14.92 14.17
CA TYR A 67 14.80 -15.18 14.60
C TYR A 67 13.99 -15.90 13.53
N ILE A 68 14.19 -15.58 12.24
CA ILE A 68 13.63 -16.31 11.11
C ILE A 68 14.09 -17.77 11.14
N ASP A 69 15.39 -17.99 11.39
CA ASP A 69 15.97 -19.32 11.51
C ASP A 69 15.42 -20.07 12.73
N LYS A 70 15.30 -19.40 13.88
CA LYS A 70 14.75 -19.98 15.11
C LYS A 70 13.28 -20.40 14.92
N ALA A 71 12.44 -19.53 14.37
CA ALA A 71 11.05 -19.84 14.04
C ALA A 71 10.96 -20.99 13.01
N GLY A 72 11.85 -21.00 12.02
CA GLY A 72 11.97 -22.08 11.03
C GLY A 72 12.34 -23.43 11.65
N LYS A 73 13.31 -23.44 12.57
CA LYS A 73 13.72 -24.65 13.31
C LYS A 73 12.58 -25.19 14.16
N MET A 74 11.93 -24.35 14.96
CA MET A 74 10.78 -24.76 15.79
C MET A 74 9.64 -25.35 14.94
N LYS A 75 9.38 -24.79 13.77
CA LYS A 75 8.40 -25.32 12.83
C LYS A 75 8.77 -26.71 12.31
N ASN A 76 10.03 -26.90 11.94
CA ASN A 76 10.54 -28.20 11.49
C ASN A 76 10.49 -29.23 12.61
N GLU A 77 10.83 -28.85 13.85
CA GLU A 77 10.71 -29.71 15.02
C GLU A 77 9.26 -30.18 15.23
N ILE A 78 8.27 -29.28 15.13
CA ILE A 78 6.85 -29.66 15.20
C ILE A 78 6.50 -30.69 14.11
N ARG A 79 6.96 -30.46 12.89
CA ARG A 79 6.71 -31.31 11.71
C ARG A 79 7.33 -32.71 11.86
N GLU A 80 8.53 -32.78 12.41
CA GLU A 80 9.30 -34.01 12.63
C GLU A 80 8.92 -34.75 13.91
N LYS A 81 8.26 -34.07 14.85
CA LYS A 81 7.81 -34.67 16.10
C LYS A 81 6.47 -35.40 15.95
N TYR A 82 5.48 -34.76 15.34
CA TYR A 82 4.10 -35.23 15.38
C TYR A 82 3.62 -35.97 14.13
N ASP A 83 2.85 -37.03 14.34
CA ASP A 83 2.18 -37.82 13.30
C ASP A 83 0.80 -37.23 12.97
N PHE A 84 0.79 -36.15 12.20
CA PHE A 84 -0.45 -35.55 11.71
C PHE A 84 -1.14 -36.40 10.61
N PRO A 85 -0.43 -37.05 9.68
CA PRO A 85 -1.05 -37.94 8.68
C PRO A 85 -1.78 -39.13 9.32
N GLY A 86 -1.16 -39.79 10.31
CA GLY A 86 -1.78 -40.90 11.04
C GLY A 86 -2.97 -40.46 11.87
N LEU A 87 -2.94 -39.27 12.48
CA LEU A 87 -4.12 -38.68 13.11
C LEU A 87 -5.26 -38.52 12.09
N THR A 88 -4.96 -37.92 10.93
CA THR A 88 -5.95 -37.64 9.88
C THR A 88 -6.58 -38.94 9.38
N GLN A 89 -5.76 -39.95 9.09
CA GLN A 89 -6.23 -41.28 8.69
C GLN A 89 -7.11 -41.93 9.76
N LYS A 90 -6.71 -41.84 11.04
CA LYS A 90 -7.50 -42.37 12.16
C LYS A 90 -8.87 -41.68 12.28
N GLN A 91 -8.93 -40.36 12.14
CA GLN A 91 -10.20 -39.63 12.20
C GLN A 91 -11.10 -39.91 10.98
N ARG A 92 -10.52 -40.07 9.78
CA ARG A 92 -11.23 -40.52 8.57
C ARG A 92 -11.85 -41.90 8.77
N ALA A 93 -11.08 -42.85 9.31
CA ALA A 93 -11.58 -44.20 9.58
C ALA A 93 -12.70 -44.20 10.62
N ARG A 94 -12.57 -43.40 11.69
CA ARG A 94 -13.63 -43.25 12.70
C ARG A 94 -14.91 -42.65 12.12
N PHE A 95 -14.77 -41.64 11.26
CA PHE A 95 -15.91 -41.05 10.55
C PHE A 95 -16.59 -42.07 9.64
N SER A 96 -15.83 -42.77 8.80
CA SER A 96 -16.35 -43.82 7.91
C SER A 96 -17.08 -44.93 8.67
N TYR A 97 -16.57 -45.34 9.83
CA TYR A 97 -17.23 -46.32 10.69
C TYR A 97 -18.60 -45.83 11.22
N LEU A 98 -18.72 -44.55 11.57
CA LEU A 98 -20.00 -43.96 11.98
C LEU A 98 -20.96 -43.84 10.80
N SER A 99 -20.49 -43.43 9.63
CA SER A 99 -21.29 -43.41 8.41
C SER A 99 -21.84 -44.80 8.07
N GLU A 100 -21.05 -45.86 8.20
CA GLU A 100 -21.50 -47.24 7.98
C GLU A 100 -22.56 -47.70 9.01
N LYS A 101 -22.48 -47.24 10.27
CA LYS A 101 -23.54 -47.49 11.25
C LYS A 101 -24.87 -46.84 10.87
N ILE A 102 -24.82 -45.62 10.33
CA ILE A 102 -26.01 -44.92 9.84
C ILE A 102 -26.56 -45.68 8.64
N ARG A 103 -25.70 -45.97 7.66
CA ARG A 103 -26.05 -46.71 6.43
C ARG A 103 -26.84 -47.98 6.71
N LYS A 104 -26.38 -48.81 7.66
CA LYS A 104 -27.04 -50.08 8.04
C LYS A 104 -28.46 -49.93 8.57
N ARG A 105 -28.81 -48.76 9.12
CA ARG A 105 -30.15 -48.50 9.67
C ARG A 105 -31.10 -47.92 8.63
N ILE A 106 -30.56 -47.29 7.58
CA ILE A 106 -31.32 -46.64 6.51
C ILE A 106 -31.28 -47.46 5.21
N GLU A 107 -30.91 -48.74 5.26
CA GLU A 107 -30.73 -49.59 4.06
C GLU A 107 -31.99 -49.67 3.19
N ASN A 108 -33.17 -49.49 3.79
CA ASN A 108 -34.46 -49.54 3.12
C ASN A 108 -34.92 -48.18 2.56
N ASP A 109 -34.12 -47.12 2.69
CA ASP A 109 -34.40 -45.78 2.19
C ASP A 109 -33.36 -45.36 1.13
N PRO A 110 -33.61 -45.62 -0.17
CA PRO A 110 -32.69 -45.28 -1.26
C PRO A 110 -32.38 -43.79 -1.38
N GLU A 111 -33.35 -42.92 -1.05
CA GLU A 111 -33.15 -41.47 -1.13
C GLU A 111 -32.15 -41.02 -0.06
N PHE A 112 -32.34 -41.50 1.17
CA PHE A 112 -31.49 -41.12 2.29
C PHE A 112 -30.10 -41.78 2.22
N LEU A 113 -29.98 -42.96 1.59
CA LEU A 113 -28.69 -43.58 1.29
C LEU A 113 -27.83 -42.73 0.35
N GLU A 114 -28.42 -42.13 -0.70
CA GLU A 114 -27.66 -41.27 -1.61
C GLU A 114 -27.24 -39.97 -0.92
N LYS A 115 -28.11 -39.37 -0.09
CA LYS A 115 -27.76 -38.21 0.75
C LYS A 115 -26.64 -38.53 1.73
N LEU A 116 -26.67 -39.70 2.39
CA LEU A 116 -25.59 -40.15 3.26
C LEU A 116 -24.29 -40.34 2.49
N LYS A 117 -24.33 -40.90 1.28
CA LYS A 117 -23.15 -41.11 0.45
C LYS A 117 -22.52 -39.78 0.00
N GLU A 118 -23.34 -38.79 -0.38
CA GLU A 118 -22.86 -37.44 -0.67
C GLU A 118 -22.21 -36.81 0.57
N ALA A 119 -22.88 -36.86 1.72
CA ALA A 119 -22.39 -36.29 2.97
C ALA A 119 -21.12 -36.98 3.48
N ALA A 120 -21.08 -38.31 3.44
CA ALA A 120 -19.93 -39.11 3.87
C ALA A 120 -18.76 -39.00 2.88
N GLY A 121 -19.01 -38.84 1.58
CA GLY A 121 -17.99 -38.63 0.56
C GLY A 121 -17.35 -37.24 0.64
N ALA A 122 -18.17 -36.21 0.87
CA ALA A 122 -17.69 -34.84 1.07
C ALA A 122 -16.86 -34.69 2.34
N ARG A 123 -17.12 -35.52 3.37
CA ARG A 123 -16.46 -35.48 4.69
C ARG A 123 -16.54 -34.13 5.39
N ARG A 124 -17.61 -33.37 5.09
CA ARG A 124 -17.88 -32.05 5.65
C ARG A 124 -19.07 -32.08 6.59
N SER A 125 -18.93 -31.40 7.72
CA SER A 125 -20.00 -31.21 8.71
C SER A 125 -21.24 -30.56 8.08
N SER A 126 -21.07 -29.59 7.18
CA SER A 126 -22.18 -28.89 6.50
C SER A 126 -23.12 -29.85 5.76
N LYS A 127 -22.56 -30.85 5.05
CA LYS A 127 -23.36 -31.83 4.31
C LYS A 127 -24.11 -32.81 5.21
N LEU A 128 -23.54 -33.14 6.36
CA LEU A 128 -24.25 -33.92 7.37
C LEU A 128 -25.34 -33.11 8.09
N TYR A 129 -25.17 -31.80 8.26
CA TYR A 129 -26.22 -30.93 8.78
C TYR A 129 -27.41 -30.84 7.82
N GLU A 130 -27.16 -30.68 6.53
CA GLU A 130 -28.18 -30.74 5.47
C GLU A 130 -28.96 -32.07 5.54
N MET A 131 -28.23 -33.19 5.56
CA MET A 131 -28.81 -34.53 5.68
C MET A 131 -29.66 -34.69 6.95
N LYS A 132 -29.17 -34.25 8.12
CA LYS A 132 -29.91 -34.32 9.39
C LYS A 132 -31.20 -33.50 9.33
N TYR A 133 -31.13 -32.29 8.79
CA TYR A 133 -32.29 -31.41 8.68
C TYR A 133 -33.36 -31.99 7.75
N ASP A 134 -32.96 -32.60 6.64
CA ASP A 134 -33.87 -33.32 5.76
C ASP A 134 -34.50 -34.55 6.43
N ALA A 135 -33.72 -35.35 7.15
CA ALA A 135 -34.26 -36.47 7.92
C ALA A 135 -35.28 -36.04 8.99
N MET A 136 -35.08 -34.88 9.62
CA MET A 136 -36.06 -34.32 10.56
C MET A 136 -37.34 -33.89 9.85
N ARG A 137 -37.26 -33.32 8.66
CA ARG A 137 -38.43 -32.88 7.88
C ARG A 137 -39.26 -34.05 7.35
N HIS A 138 -38.63 -35.18 7.06
CA HIS A 138 -39.28 -36.38 6.51
C HIS A 138 -39.63 -37.44 7.57
N ASP A 139 -39.54 -37.12 8.86
CA ASP A 139 -39.83 -38.02 10.00
C ASP A 139 -39.04 -39.34 9.96
N VAL A 140 -37.84 -39.33 9.35
CA VAL A 140 -36.97 -40.52 9.20
C VAL A 140 -36.50 -41.06 10.56
N PHE A 141 -36.50 -40.22 11.59
CA PHE A 141 -36.09 -40.56 12.95
C PHE A 141 -37.19 -41.20 13.80
N SER A 142 -38.44 -41.25 13.31
CA SER A 142 -39.60 -41.68 14.10
C SER A 142 -39.42 -43.10 14.65
N GLY A 143 -39.17 -43.22 15.96
CA GLY A 143 -38.96 -44.49 16.64
C GLY A 143 -37.55 -45.09 16.56
N ASP A 144 -36.55 -44.40 15.99
CA ASP A 144 -35.14 -44.86 15.97
C ASP A 144 -34.19 -43.85 16.65
N ASP A 145 -34.23 -43.85 17.98
CA ASP A 145 -33.33 -43.04 18.83
C ASP A 145 -31.84 -43.35 18.57
N LEU A 146 -31.52 -44.57 18.12
CA LEU A 146 -30.13 -44.95 17.84
C LEU A 146 -29.64 -44.38 16.52
N LEU A 147 -30.49 -44.25 15.50
CA LEU A 147 -30.19 -43.55 14.26
C LEU A 147 -29.92 -42.07 14.51
N ALA A 148 -30.79 -41.42 15.30
CA ALA A 148 -30.59 -40.02 15.71
C ALA A 148 -29.24 -39.82 16.42
N LYS A 149 -28.92 -40.70 17.38
CA LYS A 149 -27.64 -40.69 18.08
C LYS A 149 -26.44 -40.93 17.16
N ASN A 150 -26.51 -41.90 16.26
CA ASN A 150 -25.41 -42.19 15.32
C ASN A 150 -25.13 -41.01 14.39
N ILE A 151 -26.19 -40.31 13.93
CA ILE A 151 -26.05 -39.09 13.12
C ILE A 151 -25.42 -37.96 13.93
N GLU A 152 -25.81 -37.80 15.19
CA GLU A 152 -25.18 -36.81 16.08
C GLU A 152 -23.70 -37.11 16.34
N ASP A 153 -23.35 -38.37 16.61
CA ASP A 153 -21.96 -38.81 16.77
C ASP A 153 -21.14 -38.60 15.49
N ALA A 154 -21.73 -38.87 14.31
CA ALA A 154 -21.09 -38.63 13.02
C ALA A 154 -20.87 -37.14 12.75
N LEU A 155 -21.83 -36.29 13.13
CA LEU A 155 -21.72 -34.83 13.02
C LEU A 155 -20.57 -34.28 13.87
N ARG A 156 -20.52 -34.64 15.16
CA ARG A 156 -19.42 -34.23 16.06
C ARG A 156 -18.06 -34.69 15.52
N GLN A 157 -18.01 -35.91 14.97
CA GLN A 157 -16.79 -36.43 14.35
C GLN A 157 -16.42 -35.70 13.05
N ALA A 158 -17.41 -35.28 12.25
CA ALA A 158 -17.20 -34.50 11.04
C ALA A 158 -16.65 -33.11 11.33
N GLU A 159 -17.13 -32.44 12.37
CA GLU A 159 -16.60 -31.14 12.80
C GLU A 159 -15.12 -31.24 13.18
N ILE A 160 -14.75 -32.27 13.95
CA ILE A 160 -13.35 -32.54 14.28
C ILE A 160 -12.53 -32.83 13.01
N LEU A 161 -13.09 -33.61 12.09
CA LEU A 161 -12.40 -33.98 10.86
C LEU A 161 -12.21 -32.77 9.93
N ASP A 162 -13.21 -31.88 9.81
CA ASP A 162 -13.13 -30.65 9.01
C ASP A 162 -11.94 -29.78 9.43
N ASP A 163 -11.78 -29.53 10.73
CA ASP A 163 -10.65 -28.75 11.26
C ASP A 163 -9.30 -29.38 10.91
N ILE A 164 -9.20 -30.70 11.08
CA ILE A 164 -7.99 -31.47 10.82
C ILE A 164 -7.68 -31.52 9.32
N GLU A 165 -8.68 -31.72 8.47
CA GLU A 165 -8.48 -31.79 7.01
C GLU A 165 -8.05 -30.46 6.41
N ARG A 166 -8.63 -29.33 6.88
CA ARG A 166 -8.20 -28.00 6.44
C ARG A 166 -6.70 -27.78 6.66
N PHE A 167 -6.20 -28.14 7.83
CA PHE A 167 -4.77 -28.05 8.12
C PHE A 167 -3.96 -29.12 7.39
N TYR A 168 -4.49 -30.34 7.26
CA TYR A 168 -3.81 -31.42 6.57
C TYR A 168 -3.50 -31.08 5.11
N ASP A 169 -4.48 -30.48 4.42
CA ASP A 169 -4.35 -30.13 3.01
C ASP A 169 -3.38 -28.98 2.76
N SER A 170 -3.30 -28.00 3.68
CA SER A 170 -2.35 -26.89 3.56
C SER A 170 -0.94 -27.27 4.00
N HIS A 171 -0.78 -27.98 5.11
CA HIS A 171 0.51 -28.18 5.75
C HIS A 171 0.74 -29.60 6.29
N GLY A 172 -0.31 -30.29 6.75
CA GLY A 172 -0.18 -31.55 7.47
C GLY A 172 0.39 -32.73 6.65
N LYS A 173 0.37 -32.67 5.31
CA LYS A 173 1.05 -33.64 4.44
C LYS A 173 2.58 -33.65 4.62
N THR A 174 3.16 -32.55 5.07
CA THR A 174 4.62 -32.41 5.24
C THR A 174 5.12 -32.99 6.55
N PHE A 175 4.23 -33.36 7.47
CA PHE A 175 4.57 -33.93 8.77
C PHE A 175 5.09 -35.35 8.63
N THR A 176 6.23 -35.63 9.27
CA THR A 176 6.96 -36.90 9.17
C THR A 176 7.16 -37.57 10.53
N GLY A 177 6.72 -36.94 11.61
CA GLY A 177 6.92 -37.44 12.95
C GLY A 177 6.13 -38.68 13.32
N GLY A 178 6.55 -39.33 14.39
CA GLY A 178 5.91 -40.56 14.90
C GLY A 178 5.03 -40.35 16.14
N GLN A 179 5.04 -39.17 16.76
CA GLN A 179 4.28 -38.93 17.97
C GLN A 179 2.78 -38.78 17.66
N LYS A 180 1.98 -39.73 18.14
CA LYS A 180 0.53 -39.72 17.97
C LYS A 180 -0.11 -38.51 18.64
N LEU A 181 -1.08 -37.91 17.96
CA LEU A 181 -1.86 -36.77 18.43
C LEU A 181 -3.29 -37.18 18.81
N SER A 182 -3.87 -36.48 19.78
CA SER A 182 -5.33 -36.41 19.97
C SER A 182 -5.90 -35.22 19.18
N PRO A 183 -7.21 -35.16 18.90
CA PRO A 183 -7.82 -34.00 18.26
C PRO A 183 -7.57 -32.68 19.01
N GLU A 184 -7.60 -32.69 20.34
CA GLU A 184 -7.33 -31.50 21.16
C GLU A 184 -5.87 -31.05 21.07
N SER A 185 -4.93 -31.99 21.16
CA SER A 185 -3.50 -31.69 20.98
C SER A 185 -3.21 -31.22 19.56
N ALA A 186 -3.90 -31.76 18.56
CA ALA A 186 -3.77 -31.35 17.17
C ALA A 186 -4.18 -29.89 16.96
N ARG A 187 -5.29 -29.44 17.58
CA ARG A 187 -5.69 -28.03 17.54
C ARG A 187 -4.61 -27.11 18.10
N LYS A 188 -4.00 -27.47 19.24
CA LYS A 188 -2.88 -26.70 19.82
C LYS A 188 -1.66 -26.67 18.91
N VAL A 189 -1.27 -27.82 18.37
CA VAL A 189 -0.13 -27.93 17.44
C VAL A 189 -0.38 -27.13 16.16
N THR A 190 -1.58 -27.21 15.58
CA THR A 190 -1.97 -26.41 14.41
C THR A 190 -1.94 -24.92 14.70
N ALA A 191 -2.47 -24.48 15.85
CA ALA A 191 -2.43 -23.07 16.25
C ALA A 191 -0.98 -22.57 16.39
N GLN A 192 -0.14 -23.33 17.10
CA GLN A 192 1.28 -23.00 17.29
C GLN A 192 2.04 -22.98 15.95
N PHE A 193 1.81 -23.95 15.07
CA PHE A 193 2.44 -24.02 13.75
C PHE A 193 2.06 -22.83 12.86
N ASN A 194 0.78 -22.44 12.86
CA ASN A 194 0.30 -21.30 12.11
C ASN A 194 0.85 -19.98 12.68
N ALA A 195 0.92 -19.85 14.01
CA ALA A 195 1.52 -18.68 14.66
C ALA A 195 3.01 -18.54 14.30
N LEU A 196 3.77 -19.64 14.31
CA LEU A 196 5.17 -19.65 13.85
C LEU A 196 5.31 -19.28 12.36
N ASN A 197 4.41 -19.76 11.51
CA ASN A 197 4.42 -19.38 10.09
C ASN A 197 4.13 -17.89 9.88
N LYS A 198 3.13 -17.36 10.60
CA LYS A 198 2.77 -15.94 10.56
C LYS A 198 3.95 -15.09 11.02
N LEU A 199 4.50 -15.38 12.20
CA LEU A 199 5.65 -14.65 12.75
C LEU A 199 6.86 -14.72 11.83
N LYS A 200 7.18 -15.89 11.26
CA LYS A 200 8.29 -16.03 10.31
C LYS A 200 8.10 -15.15 9.08
N ALA A 201 6.89 -15.09 8.53
CA ALA A 201 6.59 -14.23 7.38
C ALA A 201 6.71 -12.75 7.73
N GLU A 202 6.27 -12.33 8.91
CA GLU A 202 6.42 -10.95 9.40
C GLU A 202 7.90 -10.57 9.60
N LEU A 203 8.71 -11.48 10.14
CA LEU A 203 10.15 -11.27 10.29
C LEU A 203 10.86 -11.22 8.94
N GLU A 204 10.49 -12.08 7.99
CA GLU A 204 10.98 -12.03 6.59
C GLU A 204 10.60 -10.71 5.91
N ASP A 205 9.39 -10.21 6.18
CA ASP A 205 8.92 -8.93 5.69
C ASP A 205 9.72 -7.75 6.28
N ALA A 206 9.92 -7.79 7.60
CA ALA A 206 10.77 -6.83 8.30
C ALA A 206 12.20 -6.85 7.74
N ARG A 207 12.73 -8.03 7.42
CA ARG A 207 14.06 -8.21 6.84
C ARG A 207 14.16 -7.66 5.41
N ALA A 208 13.14 -7.90 4.59
CA ALA A 208 13.13 -7.58 3.16
C ALA A 208 12.72 -6.13 2.87
N ARG A 209 11.83 -5.54 3.66
CA ARG A 209 11.27 -4.19 3.43
C ARG A 209 11.53 -3.21 4.57
N GLY A 210 12.03 -3.65 5.73
CA GLY A 210 12.20 -2.80 6.90
C GLY A 210 10.90 -2.57 7.69
N ASN A 211 9.88 -3.40 7.49
CA ASN A 211 8.59 -3.33 8.18
C ASN A 211 8.64 -3.79 9.64
N LEU A 212 9.41 -3.09 10.49
CA LEU A 212 9.59 -3.49 11.89
C LEU A 212 8.33 -3.29 12.76
N THR A 213 7.41 -2.44 12.32
CA THR A 213 6.12 -2.20 13.00
C THR A 213 5.08 -3.26 12.67
N GLY A 214 5.26 -4.00 11.57
CA GLY A 214 4.37 -5.09 11.17
C GLY A 214 4.57 -6.42 11.92
N VAL A 215 5.58 -6.52 12.79
CA VAL A 215 5.88 -7.74 13.55
C VAL A 215 5.00 -7.83 14.80
N ASP A 216 4.30 -8.96 14.96
CA ASP A 216 3.47 -9.26 16.13
C ASP A 216 4.33 -9.51 17.38
N GLU A 217 4.50 -8.46 18.20
CA GLU A 217 5.31 -8.48 19.41
C GLU A 217 4.84 -9.50 20.46
N GLU A 218 3.52 -9.70 20.58
CA GLU A 218 2.95 -10.67 21.52
C GLU A 218 3.30 -12.09 21.08
N ALA A 219 3.13 -12.39 19.79
CA ALA A 219 3.50 -13.69 19.23
C ALA A 219 5.02 -13.92 19.29
N LEU A 220 5.83 -12.90 19.05
CA LEU A 220 7.29 -12.98 19.18
C LEU A 220 7.70 -13.34 20.60
N LYS A 221 7.10 -12.68 21.60
CA LYS A 221 7.34 -12.98 23.02
C LYS A 221 6.90 -14.39 23.40
N GLU A 222 5.70 -14.81 23.01
CA GLU A 222 5.15 -16.12 23.34
C GLU A 222 5.95 -17.27 22.69
N LEU A 223 6.39 -17.09 21.44
CA LEU A 223 7.04 -18.15 20.67
C LEU A 223 8.56 -18.18 20.82
N LEU A 224 9.23 -17.02 20.82
CA LEU A 224 10.70 -16.93 20.82
C LEU A 224 11.28 -16.59 22.21
N GLY A 225 10.45 -16.12 23.14
CA GLY A 225 10.80 -15.84 24.54
C GLY A 225 11.02 -14.35 24.85
N ASP A 226 11.11 -14.05 26.15
CA ASP A 226 11.26 -12.68 26.67
C ASP A 226 12.54 -11.99 26.18
N ASP A 227 13.67 -12.72 26.14
CA ASP A 227 14.96 -12.16 25.69
C ASP A 227 14.88 -11.69 24.23
N ALA A 228 14.30 -12.52 23.35
CA ALA A 228 14.15 -12.18 21.94
C ALA A 228 13.23 -10.97 21.73
N TYR A 229 12.18 -10.87 22.54
CA TYR A 229 11.27 -9.73 22.54
C TYR A 229 11.95 -8.43 22.95
N GLU A 230 12.68 -8.44 24.07
CA GLU A 230 13.39 -7.26 24.54
C GLU A 230 14.48 -6.80 23.56
N ASP A 231 15.21 -7.74 22.97
CA ASP A 231 16.27 -7.43 21.99
C ASP A 231 15.70 -6.88 20.67
N PHE A 232 14.62 -7.48 20.16
CA PHE A 232 13.89 -6.97 19.00
C PHE A 232 13.41 -5.54 19.23
N ARG A 233 12.70 -5.32 20.35
CA ARG A 233 12.11 -4.03 20.70
C ARG A 233 13.18 -2.95 20.80
N LYS A 234 14.25 -3.19 21.56
CA LYS A 234 15.36 -2.22 21.72
C LYS A 234 16.01 -1.88 20.39
N THR A 235 16.22 -2.87 19.54
CA THR A 235 16.87 -2.68 18.24
C THR A 235 15.97 -1.89 17.30
N ARG A 236 14.68 -2.23 17.22
CA ARG A 236 13.68 -1.47 16.47
C ARG A 236 13.61 -0.03 16.94
N ASP A 237 13.42 0.19 18.24
CA ASP A 237 13.22 1.53 18.80
C ASP A 237 14.44 2.41 18.51
N LYS A 238 15.66 1.85 18.60
CA LYS A 238 16.90 2.54 18.22
C LYS A 238 16.94 2.92 16.74
N ILE A 239 16.43 2.07 15.85
CA ILE A 239 16.44 2.33 14.41
C ILE A 239 15.40 3.39 14.03
N LEU A 240 14.21 3.32 14.64
CA LEU A 240 13.19 4.35 14.47
C LEU A 240 13.70 5.71 15.00
N GLU A 241 14.44 5.72 16.10
CA GLU A 241 15.04 6.95 16.63
C GLU A 241 16.08 7.52 15.67
N LYS A 242 16.98 6.70 15.12
CA LYS A 242 17.93 7.15 14.08
C LYS A 242 17.22 7.75 12.86
N LEU A 243 16.10 7.16 12.44
CA LEU A 243 15.32 7.66 11.31
C LEU A 243 14.71 9.03 11.64
N LYS A 244 14.15 9.19 12.84
CA LYS A 244 13.66 10.48 13.32
C LYS A 244 14.76 11.53 13.34
N GLU A 245 15.92 11.23 13.93
CA GLU A 245 17.07 12.13 13.96
C GLU A 245 17.50 12.55 12.54
N ALA A 246 17.50 11.62 11.59
CA ALA A 246 17.82 11.91 10.19
C ALA A 246 16.80 12.87 9.56
N ILE A 247 15.51 12.70 9.86
CA ILE A 247 14.47 13.63 9.40
C ILE A 247 14.61 15.00 10.04
N GLU A 248 14.87 15.06 11.34
CA GLU A 248 15.10 16.34 12.05
C GLU A 248 16.32 17.06 11.48
N ALA A 249 17.38 16.33 11.10
CA ALA A 249 18.57 16.89 10.47
C ALA A 249 18.28 17.55 9.10
N THR A 250 17.24 17.12 8.37
CA THR A 250 16.80 17.80 7.14
C THR A 250 16.09 19.14 7.42
N GLY A 251 15.77 19.42 8.68
CA GLY A 251 15.02 20.59 9.11
C GLY A 251 13.56 20.57 8.65
N GLN A 252 13.03 19.42 8.23
CA GLN A 252 11.67 19.30 7.71
C GLN A 252 10.64 18.87 8.75
N ALA A 253 11.05 18.16 9.80
CA ALA A 253 10.21 17.86 10.95
C ALA A 253 10.95 18.13 12.27
N GLU A 254 10.19 18.31 13.34
CA GLU A 254 10.65 18.50 14.72
C GLU A 254 9.74 17.67 15.66
N GLU A 255 10.32 16.96 16.61
CA GLU A 255 9.54 16.36 17.69
C GLU A 255 9.13 17.41 18.73
N ARG A 256 7.82 17.55 18.99
CA ARG A 256 7.28 18.38 20.09
C ARG A 256 6.25 17.61 20.90
N ASP A 257 6.51 17.49 22.21
CA ASP A 257 5.64 16.79 23.17
C ASP A 257 5.40 15.31 22.81
N GLY A 258 6.41 14.63 22.22
CA GLY A 258 6.30 13.25 21.75
C GLY A 258 5.55 13.08 20.42
N ILE A 259 5.17 14.19 19.78
CA ILE A 259 4.47 14.21 18.49
C ILE A 259 5.43 14.80 17.45
N PHE A 260 5.67 14.05 16.39
CA PHE A 260 6.50 14.48 15.28
C PHE A 260 5.71 15.46 14.40
N LYS A 261 6.13 16.72 14.34
CA LYS A 261 5.43 17.79 13.61
C LYS A 261 6.31 18.38 12.54
N LEU A 262 5.71 18.85 11.45
CA LEU A 262 6.46 19.52 10.40
C LEU A 262 6.96 20.88 10.86
N THR A 263 8.19 21.20 10.47
CA THR A 263 8.72 22.54 10.73
C THR A 263 7.96 23.58 9.90
N PRO A 264 7.93 24.85 10.33
CA PRO A 264 7.35 25.93 9.55
C PRO A 264 7.95 26.06 8.13
N ALA A 265 9.21 25.66 7.94
CA ALA A 265 9.89 25.70 6.65
C ALA A 265 9.41 24.58 5.72
N ALA A 266 9.25 23.35 6.23
CA ALA A 266 8.67 22.26 5.45
C ALA A 266 7.21 22.54 5.08
N ALA A 267 6.40 23.00 6.04
CA ALA A 267 5.01 23.36 5.78
C ALA A 267 4.88 24.43 4.68
N ARG A 268 5.81 25.40 4.62
CA ARG A 268 5.86 26.38 3.52
C ARG A 268 6.23 25.74 2.18
N ARG A 269 7.31 24.96 2.10
CA ARG A 269 7.72 24.29 0.85
C ARG A 269 6.60 23.46 0.26
N VAL A 270 5.86 22.76 1.12
CA VAL A 270 4.73 21.95 0.67
C VAL A 270 3.60 22.83 0.15
N GLY A 271 3.26 23.90 0.88
CA GLY A 271 2.31 24.90 0.40
C GLY A 271 2.70 25.43 -0.98
N ASP A 272 3.98 25.71 -1.19
CA ASP A 272 4.52 26.19 -2.46
C ASP A 272 4.38 25.14 -3.58
N THR A 273 4.69 23.87 -3.31
CA THR A 273 4.52 22.76 -4.27
C THR A 273 3.07 22.55 -4.66
N ALA A 274 2.16 22.48 -3.68
CA ALA A 274 0.72 22.32 -3.94
C ALA A 274 0.17 23.50 -4.76
N LEU A 275 0.62 24.72 -4.45
CA LEU A 275 0.22 25.91 -5.19
C LEU A 275 0.73 25.87 -6.64
N ARG A 276 2.00 25.46 -6.87
CA ARG A 276 2.55 25.26 -8.21
C ARG A 276 1.78 24.21 -9.02
N GLU A 277 1.36 23.11 -8.40
CA GLU A 277 0.59 22.06 -9.07
C GLU A 277 -0.78 22.58 -9.52
N ILE A 278 -1.48 23.33 -8.65
CA ILE A 278 -2.73 24.01 -9.02
C ILE A 278 -2.49 24.95 -10.21
N TYR A 279 -1.43 25.75 -10.16
CA TYR A 279 -1.13 26.72 -11.23
C TYR A 279 -0.69 26.08 -12.55
N ALA A 280 0.01 24.94 -12.50
CA ALA A 280 0.37 24.18 -13.70
C ALA A 280 -0.85 23.69 -14.50
N SER A 281 -2.01 23.56 -13.84
CA SER A 281 -3.28 23.18 -14.46
C SER A 281 -4.10 24.36 -15.01
N LEU A 282 -3.63 25.60 -14.87
CA LEU A 282 -4.32 26.78 -15.40
C LEU A 282 -4.40 26.74 -16.92
N LYS A 283 -5.47 27.33 -17.46
CA LYS A 283 -5.59 27.58 -18.90
C LYS A 283 -4.86 28.87 -19.26
N THR A 284 -4.24 28.89 -20.43
CA THR A 284 -3.55 30.07 -20.96
C THR A 284 -4.53 31.20 -21.25
N ASP A 285 -4.23 32.37 -20.72
CA ASP A 285 -4.86 33.67 -20.96
C ASP A 285 -3.66 34.59 -21.21
N GLY A 286 -3.48 35.08 -22.44
CA GLY A 286 -2.25 35.64 -23.03
C GLY A 286 -1.50 36.75 -22.27
N ALA A 287 -1.85 37.06 -21.02
CA ALA A 287 -1.05 37.84 -20.10
C ALA A 287 -1.00 37.20 -18.69
N GLY A 288 0.20 37.04 -18.13
CA GLY A 288 0.37 36.69 -16.72
C GLY A 288 1.76 36.21 -16.29
N ALA A 289 1.87 35.79 -15.03
CA ALA A 289 3.14 35.40 -14.39
C ALA A 289 3.31 33.88 -14.24
N HIS A 290 2.28 33.10 -14.59
CA HIS A 290 2.31 31.64 -14.52
C HIS A 290 2.71 31.05 -15.86
N GLU A 291 3.82 30.31 -15.92
CA GLU A 291 4.15 29.50 -17.09
C GLU A 291 3.23 28.27 -17.16
N VAL A 292 2.52 28.14 -18.27
CA VAL A 292 1.65 27.00 -18.54
C VAL A 292 2.31 26.10 -19.57
N GLY A 293 2.22 24.78 -19.41
CA GLY A 293 2.79 23.83 -20.37
C GLY A 293 2.16 23.90 -21.78
N GLN A 294 0.97 24.49 -21.89
CA GLN A 294 0.26 24.65 -23.17
C GLN A 294 0.88 25.77 -24.02
N PRO A 295 0.96 25.59 -25.35
CA PRO A 295 1.31 26.68 -26.26
C PRO A 295 0.31 27.83 -26.12
N GLY A 296 0.82 29.07 -26.08
CA GLY A 296 -0.01 30.27 -26.00
C GLY A 296 0.85 31.52 -26.11
N GLU A 297 0.23 32.70 -26.21
CA GLU A 297 0.98 33.97 -26.25
C GLU A 297 1.79 34.14 -24.95
N GLY A 298 3.10 34.31 -25.11
CA GLY A 298 4.04 34.52 -24.00
C GLY A 298 5.42 34.92 -24.51
N SER A 299 6.33 35.24 -23.61
CA SER A 299 7.64 35.81 -23.96
C SER A 299 8.74 34.79 -24.23
N VAL A 300 8.53 33.52 -23.88
CA VAL A 300 9.55 32.47 -23.96
C VAL A 300 9.24 31.52 -25.11
N GLU A 301 10.05 31.59 -26.16
CA GLU A 301 9.97 30.72 -27.35
C GLU A 301 10.37 29.27 -27.02
N LYS A 302 9.63 28.32 -27.56
CA LYS A 302 9.98 26.90 -27.61
C LYS A 302 10.88 26.66 -28.83
N VAL A 303 11.72 25.63 -28.71
CA VAL A 303 12.61 25.21 -29.80
C VAL A 303 11.81 24.69 -31.01
N ASN A 304 10.61 24.17 -30.79
CA ASN A 304 9.76 23.67 -31.86
C ASN A 304 9.10 24.82 -32.62
N THR A 305 9.06 24.68 -33.94
CA THR A 305 8.37 25.59 -34.86
C THR A 305 7.13 24.92 -35.47
N ARG A 306 6.17 25.74 -35.90
CA ARG A 306 5.01 25.30 -36.68
C ARG A 306 4.75 26.23 -37.86
N PRO A 307 4.03 25.80 -38.91
CA PRO A 307 3.64 26.68 -40.00
C PRO A 307 2.81 27.87 -39.50
N TYR A 308 3.04 29.05 -40.10
CA TYR A 308 2.29 30.27 -39.81
C TYR A 308 0.81 30.11 -40.18
N GLU A 309 -0.06 30.51 -39.26
CA GLU A 309 -1.50 30.67 -39.48
C GLU A 309 -1.91 32.13 -39.37
N TYR A 310 -2.97 32.50 -40.11
CA TYR A 310 -3.45 33.89 -40.12
C TYR A 310 -3.90 34.33 -38.73
N GLY A 311 -3.20 35.32 -38.17
CA GLY A 311 -3.43 35.81 -36.80
C GLY A 311 -2.21 35.64 -35.89
N ASP A 312 -1.22 34.82 -36.28
CA ASP A 312 0.00 34.63 -35.51
C ASP A 312 0.86 35.90 -35.45
N SER A 313 1.50 36.11 -34.29
CA SER A 313 2.44 37.20 -34.07
C SER A 313 3.73 36.98 -34.87
N LEU A 314 4.09 37.95 -35.71
CA LEU A 314 5.34 37.94 -36.46
C LEU A 314 6.58 38.16 -35.59
N ALA A 315 6.41 38.48 -34.30
CA ALA A 315 7.52 38.65 -33.38
C ALA A 315 8.31 37.35 -33.16
N HIS A 316 7.66 36.19 -33.34
CA HIS A 316 8.22 34.85 -33.10
C HIS A 316 8.52 34.09 -34.40
N LEU A 317 8.74 34.83 -35.49
CA LEU A 317 9.04 34.23 -36.79
C LEU A 317 10.44 33.61 -36.81
N ASP A 318 10.52 32.31 -37.12
CA ASP A 318 11.78 31.65 -37.43
C ASP A 318 12.26 32.11 -38.80
N VAL A 319 13.01 33.21 -38.83
CA VAL A 319 13.55 33.79 -40.06
C VAL A 319 14.48 32.80 -40.78
N PRO A 320 15.44 32.12 -40.11
CA PRO A 320 16.24 31.07 -40.73
C PRO A 320 15.42 29.93 -41.36
N GLY A 321 14.51 29.31 -40.60
CA GLY A 321 13.67 28.22 -41.08
C GLY A 321 12.80 28.64 -42.26
N SER A 322 12.18 29.82 -42.15
CA SER A 322 11.35 30.39 -43.21
C SER A 322 12.14 30.67 -44.49
N MET A 323 13.38 31.14 -44.36
CA MET A 323 14.26 31.40 -45.50
C MET A 323 14.73 30.10 -46.15
N ILE A 324 15.03 29.06 -45.36
CA ILE A 324 15.37 27.73 -45.85
C ILE A 324 14.19 27.12 -46.63
N ASN A 325 12.97 27.26 -46.12
CA ASN A 325 11.77 26.77 -46.80
C ASN A 325 11.51 27.52 -48.12
N ALA A 326 11.65 28.84 -48.13
CA ALA A 326 11.54 29.64 -49.35
C ALA A 326 12.60 29.25 -50.40
N LEU A 327 13.83 28.96 -49.98
CA LEU A 327 14.91 28.47 -50.86
C LEU A 327 14.65 27.06 -51.38
N LYS A 328 14.12 26.16 -50.55
CA LYS A 328 13.72 24.81 -50.97
C LYS A 328 12.63 24.86 -52.03
N ARG A 329 11.66 25.77 -51.89
CA ARG A 329 10.56 25.94 -52.85
C ARG A 329 11.00 26.62 -54.14
N GLY A 330 11.70 27.76 -54.02
CA GLY A 330 12.01 28.65 -55.14
C GLY A 330 13.36 28.40 -55.82
N GLY A 331 14.23 27.57 -55.22
CA GLY A 331 15.62 27.43 -55.63
C GLY A 331 16.47 28.64 -55.24
N ALA A 332 17.78 28.58 -55.52
CA ALA A 332 18.74 29.63 -55.19
C ALA A 332 18.70 30.82 -56.18
N THR A 333 17.50 31.29 -56.55
CA THR A 333 17.30 32.46 -57.40
C THR A 333 17.10 33.72 -56.58
N LEU A 334 17.78 34.81 -56.96
CA LEU A 334 17.63 36.12 -56.33
C LEU A 334 16.66 37.00 -57.13
N PRO A 335 15.79 37.79 -56.47
CA PRO A 335 15.60 37.87 -55.02
C PRO A 335 14.81 36.68 -54.45
N ILE A 336 15.14 36.25 -53.23
CA ILE A 336 14.40 35.21 -52.50
C ILE A 336 13.03 35.79 -52.14
N GLN A 337 11.95 35.18 -52.63
CA GLN A 337 10.58 35.55 -52.31
C GLN A 337 10.08 34.65 -51.18
N ILE A 338 9.84 35.19 -50.00
CA ILE A 338 9.21 34.47 -48.88
C ILE A 338 7.70 34.67 -49.01
N ARG A 339 6.94 33.57 -49.03
CA ARG A 339 5.47 33.59 -48.95
C ARG A 339 5.02 33.03 -47.61
N THR A 340 3.75 33.26 -47.28
CA THR A 340 3.11 32.79 -46.05
C THR A 340 3.24 31.28 -45.82
N GLU A 341 3.23 30.48 -46.88
CA GLU A 341 3.43 29.02 -46.83
C GLU A 341 4.86 28.59 -46.44
N ASP A 342 5.84 29.49 -46.57
CA ASP A 342 7.22 29.23 -46.18
C ASP A 342 7.47 29.60 -44.71
N MET A 343 6.57 30.38 -44.10
CA MET A 343 6.77 30.99 -42.79
C MET A 343 6.56 29.99 -41.66
N GLU A 344 7.54 29.90 -40.77
CA GLU A 344 7.49 29.11 -39.54
C GLU A 344 7.53 30.03 -38.31
N ILE A 345 6.73 29.71 -37.31
CA ILE A 345 6.58 30.46 -36.06
C ILE A 345 7.03 29.56 -34.91
N HIS A 346 7.83 30.12 -34.00
CA HIS A 346 8.14 29.48 -32.73
C HIS A 346 6.91 29.45 -31.84
N ASP A 347 6.55 28.27 -31.32
CA ASP A 347 5.53 28.19 -30.29
C ASP A 347 6.06 28.85 -29.01
N THR A 348 5.26 29.68 -28.34
CA THR A 348 5.65 30.28 -27.06
C THR A 348 5.04 29.52 -25.88
N HIS A 349 5.69 29.58 -24.72
CA HIS A 349 5.07 29.15 -23.47
C HIS A 349 3.95 30.12 -23.15
N GLY A 350 2.72 29.64 -23.05
CA GLY A 350 1.60 30.48 -22.67
C GLY A 350 1.75 30.95 -21.22
N VAL A 351 1.41 32.21 -20.99
CA VAL A 351 1.27 32.75 -19.63
C VAL A 351 -0.19 32.71 -19.18
N ALA A 352 -0.43 32.77 -17.87
CA ALA A 352 -1.78 32.90 -17.30
C ALA A 352 -1.79 33.84 -16.09
N LYS A 353 -2.92 34.55 -15.89
CA LYS A 353 -3.26 35.30 -14.67
C LYS A 353 -4.28 34.53 -13.85
N SER A 354 -4.18 34.61 -12.52
CA SER A 354 -5.17 34.00 -11.62
C SER A 354 -5.93 35.03 -10.78
N SER A 355 -7.23 34.81 -10.66
CA SER A 355 -8.12 35.52 -9.72
C SER A 355 -8.72 34.52 -8.74
N ILE A 356 -8.30 34.63 -7.47
CA ILE A 356 -8.69 33.71 -6.40
C ILE A 356 -9.75 34.39 -5.54
N VAL A 357 -10.91 33.76 -5.40
CA VAL A 357 -11.98 34.22 -4.50
C VAL A 357 -12.14 33.22 -3.37
N VAL A 358 -11.81 33.65 -2.15
CA VAL A 358 -11.94 32.83 -0.94
C VAL A 358 -13.25 33.19 -0.24
N MET A 359 -14.17 32.24 -0.18
CA MET A 359 -15.46 32.40 0.48
C MET A 359 -15.40 31.84 1.91
N ILE A 360 -15.73 32.67 2.91
CA ILE A 360 -15.64 32.33 4.34
C ILE A 360 -17.05 32.25 4.92
N ASP A 361 -17.43 31.06 5.40
CA ASP A 361 -18.68 30.88 6.14
C ASP A 361 -18.61 31.61 7.49
N MET A 362 -19.66 32.34 7.81
CA MET A 362 -19.88 33.07 9.06
C MET A 362 -21.12 32.57 9.82
N SER A 363 -21.65 31.40 9.47
CA SER A 363 -22.78 30.76 10.13
C SER A 363 -22.54 30.48 11.62
N GLY A 364 -23.62 30.23 12.37
CA GLY A 364 -23.54 29.91 13.79
C GLY A 364 -22.61 28.74 14.14
N SER A 365 -22.44 27.75 13.24
CA SER A 365 -21.49 26.65 13.43
C SER A 365 -20.02 27.08 13.43
N MET A 366 -19.69 28.21 12.81
CA MET A 366 -18.32 28.72 12.73
C MET A 366 -17.86 29.36 14.04
N SER A 367 -18.80 29.79 14.90
CA SER A 367 -18.51 30.30 16.25
C SER A 367 -18.02 29.21 17.20
N ARG A 368 -18.24 27.92 16.89
CA ARG A 368 -17.87 26.79 17.75
C ARG A 368 -16.45 26.33 17.50
N PHE A 369 -15.79 25.86 18.56
CA PHE A 369 -14.47 25.21 18.49
C PHE A 369 -13.38 26.01 17.74
N GLY A 370 -13.46 27.34 17.75
CA GLY A 370 -12.47 28.20 17.10
C GLY A 370 -12.43 28.10 15.57
N ARG A 371 -13.44 27.51 14.91
CA ARG A 371 -13.46 27.30 13.45
C ARG A 371 -13.30 28.59 12.66
N PHE A 372 -14.02 29.65 13.05
CA PHE A 372 -13.89 30.96 12.43
C PHE A 372 -12.50 31.58 12.59
N TYR A 373 -11.87 31.38 13.76
CA TYR A 373 -10.51 31.84 14.01
C TYR A 373 -9.50 31.10 13.11
N ASN A 374 -9.60 29.77 13.04
CA ASN A 374 -8.74 28.96 12.18
C ASN A 374 -8.93 29.28 10.69
N ALA A 375 -10.18 29.50 10.25
CA ALA A 375 -10.48 29.91 8.88
C ALA A 375 -9.85 31.26 8.53
N LYS A 376 -9.96 32.27 9.42
CA LYS A 376 -9.28 33.57 9.25
C LYS A 376 -7.76 33.41 9.20
N LYS A 377 -7.19 32.61 10.09
CA LYS A 377 -5.74 32.37 10.15
C LYS A 377 -5.24 31.73 8.86
N MET A 378 -5.95 30.71 8.35
CA MET A 378 -5.63 30.06 7.06
C MET A 378 -5.76 31.05 5.89
N THR A 379 -6.82 31.83 5.87
CA THR A 379 -7.08 32.86 4.84
C THR A 379 -5.95 33.89 4.78
N LEU A 380 -5.50 34.40 5.94
CA LEU A 380 -4.38 35.35 6.02
C LEU A 380 -3.05 34.71 5.60
N ALA A 381 -2.83 33.44 5.94
CA ALA A 381 -1.64 32.71 5.49
C ALA A 381 -1.64 32.52 3.97
N LEU A 382 -2.79 32.20 3.38
CA LEU A 382 -2.96 32.07 1.93
C LEU A 382 -2.72 33.40 1.20
N ASP A 383 -3.25 34.51 1.71
CA ASP A 383 -3.00 35.87 1.18
C ASP A 383 -1.49 36.19 1.15
N ALA A 384 -0.81 35.96 2.27
CA ALA A 384 0.62 36.20 2.38
C ALA A 384 1.44 35.31 1.44
N MET A 385 1.06 34.04 1.31
CA MET A 385 1.75 33.06 0.45
C MET A 385 1.62 33.42 -1.04
N ILE A 386 0.41 33.74 -1.51
CA ILE A 386 0.15 34.10 -2.91
C ILE A 386 0.87 35.41 -3.25
N ARG A 387 0.74 36.44 -2.42
CA ARG A 387 1.39 37.74 -2.67
C ARG A 387 2.91 37.66 -2.68
N SER A 388 3.49 36.72 -1.93
CA SER A 388 4.94 36.52 -1.91
C SER A 388 5.47 35.86 -3.19
N HIS A 389 4.69 34.98 -3.81
CA HIS A 389 5.14 34.20 -4.98
C HIS A 389 4.65 34.77 -6.31
N TYR A 390 3.42 35.29 -6.34
CA TYR A 390 2.71 35.74 -7.53
C TYR A 390 2.09 37.12 -7.26
N PRO A 391 2.91 38.19 -7.24
CA PRO A 391 2.45 39.55 -6.91
C PRO A 391 1.42 40.11 -7.90
N GLU A 392 1.37 39.57 -9.13
CA GLU A 392 0.43 39.94 -10.19
C GLU A 392 -0.95 39.26 -10.06
N ASP A 393 -1.08 38.25 -9.20
CA ASP A 393 -2.36 37.56 -8.97
C ASP A 393 -3.27 38.37 -8.05
N SER A 394 -4.57 38.25 -8.30
CA SER A 394 -5.60 38.90 -7.47
C SER A 394 -6.23 37.90 -6.51
N ILE A 395 -6.33 38.27 -5.22
CA ILE A 395 -7.07 37.51 -4.21
C ILE A 395 -8.13 38.38 -3.55
N SER A 396 -9.34 37.85 -3.43
CA SER A 396 -10.51 38.52 -2.82
C SER A 396 -11.18 37.63 -1.78
N PHE A 397 -11.68 38.24 -0.71
CA PHE A 397 -12.33 37.54 0.40
C PHE A 397 -13.81 37.90 0.48
N ILE A 398 -14.69 36.90 0.51
CA ILE A 398 -16.14 37.09 0.63
C ILE A 398 -16.64 36.34 1.86
N GLY A 399 -17.09 37.07 2.87
CA GLY A 399 -17.80 36.49 4.01
C GLY A 399 -19.27 36.29 3.67
N PHE A 400 -19.81 35.09 3.91
CA PHE A 400 -21.24 34.83 3.77
C PHE A 400 -21.81 34.31 5.09
N ALA A 401 -22.98 34.82 5.47
CA ALA A 401 -23.69 34.40 6.67
C ALA A 401 -25.18 34.29 6.33
N THR A 402 -25.86 33.33 6.97
CA THR A 402 -27.32 33.32 7.05
C THR A 402 -27.67 33.76 8.46
N PHE A 403 -28.45 34.84 8.58
CA PHE A 403 -28.92 35.38 9.86
C PHE A 403 -30.14 34.65 10.38
#